data_AF-A0A4Q6API6-F1
#
_entry.id   AF-A0A4Q6API6-F1
#
_cell.length_a   1.000
_cell.length_b   1.000
_cell.length_c   1.000
_cell.angle_alpha   90.00
_cell.angle_beta   90.00
_cell.angle_gamma   90.00
#
_symmetry.space_group_name_H-M   'P 1'
#
loop_
_entity.id
_entity.type
_entity.pdbx_description
1 polymer ?
#
loop_
_entity_poly.entity_id
_entity_poly.type
_entity_poly.pdbx_seq_one_letter_code
_entity_poly.pdbx_strand_id
1 'polypeptide(L)'
;MFRYSILFLFITFILICSCKHTAKESPVPVKPDNYPPAISKIITTRCATAGCHNAASYQISGGGLLLDTWEHLFDGGNSGAAIVPFSPECSPLLYFTNSFEDLGPVPDGNMKMPLNSSPLTREEYLTLRNWVIQGAPDKSGQIAFSGNADTRQKIYVAHQGCDYVTVIDAEKNVIMRCVPVGKEVTIESAYSLKVAPSGLAYISFWASQYILAMDTRTDSITDAINIGYPNSNILFTPPTGNELLMTNLFSNSLLRLNTGSKQVAASYGSNSFVSPHGIAANNSFDTFFVTEQYGNIVHKVAETGWTKKISINGQPPSTSPGGPNPYNLIMSPDKSRYFVSCAGTNEVRVLDAYSDTLIAVIPVGLTPQEIAVSRTKPYLFVSCVDEPSSLPVFKGAVYIINYDTYEVVATITDRYYMPHALAVDDTHQKLFVFSRNIDPQGPVPHHNSATCNGRNGYYSVYDFQNMQPANNKRYEVTIDPFAADARFK
;
A
#
# COMPACT_ATOMS: atom_id res chain seq x y z
N MET A 1 29.30 -31.32 -95.36
CA MET A 1 30.72 -30.97 -95.16
C MET A 1 30.80 -29.92 -94.05
N PHE A 2 31.54 -30.22 -92.98
CA PHE A 2 32.10 -29.32 -91.96
C PHE A 2 31.12 -28.50 -91.06
N ARG A 3 31.26 -28.36 -89.73
CA ARG A 3 32.04 -29.01 -88.65
C ARG A 3 31.69 -28.29 -87.32
N TYR A 4 31.85 -29.02 -86.20
CA TYR A 4 32.08 -28.57 -84.80
C TYR A 4 30.93 -28.14 -83.85
N SER A 5 30.53 -29.09 -82.99
CA SER A 5 30.95 -29.22 -81.57
C SER A 5 30.85 -28.06 -80.55
N ILE A 6 30.07 -28.35 -79.50
CA ILE A 6 30.41 -28.26 -78.05
C ILE A 6 29.94 -27.02 -77.24
N LEU A 7 29.04 -27.31 -76.28
CA LEU A 7 29.11 -27.08 -74.80
C LEU A 7 27.86 -26.43 -74.18
N PHE A 8 27.31 -27.17 -73.21
CA PHE A 8 26.34 -26.79 -72.20
C PHE A 8 26.68 -25.47 -71.49
N LEU A 9 25.67 -24.64 -71.23
CA LEU A 9 25.55 -23.94 -69.96
C LEU A 9 24.07 -23.67 -69.62
N PHE A 10 23.65 -24.22 -68.48
CA PHE A 10 22.37 -23.95 -67.83
C PHE A 10 22.26 -22.46 -67.48
N ILE A 11 21.17 -21.79 -67.89
CA ILE A 11 20.73 -20.54 -67.26
C ILE A 11 19.26 -20.70 -66.88
N THR A 12 19.07 -20.97 -65.59
CA THR A 12 17.80 -21.03 -64.89
C THR A 12 17.17 -19.63 -64.85
N PHE A 13 15.99 -19.49 -65.44
CA PHE A 13 15.15 -18.29 -65.35
C PHE A 13 14.51 -18.25 -63.94
N ILE A 14 15.04 -17.44 -63.02
CA ILE A 14 14.34 -17.11 -61.77
C ILE A 14 13.56 -15.83 -62.01
N LEU A 15 12.24 -15.98 -62.20
CA LEU A 15 11.29 -14.89 -62.10
C LEU A 15 11.30 -14.35 -60.67
N ILE A 16 11.87 -13.16 -60.48
CA ILE A 16 11.67 -12.37 -59.26
C ILE A 16 10.27 -11.77 -59.35
N CYS A 17 9.26 -12.51 -58.87
CA CYS A 17 8.01 -11.91 -58.46
C CYS A 17 8.30 -10.98 -57.29
N SER A 18 8.47 -9.70 -57.60
CA SER A 18 8.52 -8.64 -56.60
C SER A 18 7.13 -8.51 -55.98
N CYS A 19 6.88 -9.27 -54.91
CA CYS A 19 5.78 -8.98 -53.98
C CYS A 19 6.10 -7.64 -53.34
N LYS A 20 5.46 -6.57 -53.83
CA LYS A 20 5.32 -5.33 -53.07
C LYS A 20 4.56 -5.69 -51.79
N HIS A 21 5.30 -5.91 -50.70
CA HIS A 21 4.71 -5.91 -49.38
C HIS A 21 4.22 -4.49 -49.11
N THR A 22 2.96 -4.22 -49.41
CA THR A 22 2.23 -3.14 -48.74
C THR A 22 2.44 -3.36 -47.24
N ALA A 23 2.90 -2.32 -46.54
CA ALA A 23 2.94 -2.36 -45.08
C ALA A 23 1.54 -2.82 -44.62
N LYS A 24 1.46 -3.90 -43.85
CA LYS A 24 0.23 -4.24 -43.15
C LYS A 24 -0.09 -3.04 -42.28
N GLU A 25 -1.07 -2.24 -42.68
CA GLU A 25 -1.69 -1.29 -41.76
C GLU A 25 -2.12 -2.13 -40.56
N SER A 26 -1.57 -1.80 -39.38
CA SER A 26 -2.06 -2.36 -38.13
C SER A 26 -3.58 -2.11 -38.12
N PRO A 27 -4.41 -3.13 -37.86
CA PRO A 27 -5.85 -2.95 -37.84
C PRO A 27 -6.15 -1.80 -36.88
N VAL A 28 -6.83 -0.77 -37.40
CA VAL A 28 -7.30 0.37 -36.61
C VAL A 28 -8.02 -0.22 -35.39
N PRO A 29 -7.61 0.10 -34.15
CA PRO A 29 -8.27 -0.45 -32.98
C PRO A 29 -9.76 -0.09 -33.06
N VAL A 30 -10.63 -1.08 -32.79
CA VAL A 30 -12.09 -0.99 -32.89
C VAL A 30 -12.67 0.12 -31.99
N LYS A 31 -11.85 0.65 -31.09
CA LYS A 31 -12.09 1.83 -30.24
C LYS A 31 -10.91 2.81 -30.41
N PRO A 32 -11.15 4.14 -30.48
CA PRO A 32 -10.05 5.11 -30.45
C PRO A 32 -9.27 4.96 -29.13
N ASP A 33 -7.94 5.04 -29.22
CA ASP A 33 -7.03 4.81 -28.08
C ASP A 33 -7.09 5.90 -26.99
N ASN A 34 -7.69 7.06 -27.31
CA ASN A 34 -7.88 8.22 -26.42
C ASN A 34 -6.59 8.86 -25.88
N TYR A 35 -5.41 8.41 -26.30
CA TYR A 35 -4.16 9.08 -25.97
C TYR A 35 -4.01 10.41 -26.74
N PRO A 36 -3.31 11.41 -26.18
CA PRO A 36 -2.82 12.53 -26.97
C PRO A 36 -1.97 12.03 -28.16
N PRO A 37 -2.00 12.68 -29.34
CA PRO A 37 -1.38 12.14 -30.56
C PRO A 37 0.11 11.77 -30.42
N ALA A 38 0.90 12.56 -29.69
CA ALA A 38 2.31 12.27 -29.44
C ALA A 38 2.51 11.01 -28.58
N ILE A 39 1.62 10.79 -27.61
CA ILE A 39 1.63 9.61 -26.72
C ILE A 39 1.12 8.38 -27.47
N SER A 40 0.02 8.52 -28.21
CA SER A 40 -0.52 7.48 -29.10
C SER A 40 0.57 6.92 -30.02
N LYS A 41 1.34 7.80 -30.67
CA LYS A 41 2.45 7.42 -31.54
C LYS A 41 3.47 6.53 -30.83
N ILE A 42 3.88 6.88 -29.60
CA ILE A 42 4.85 6.09 -28.84
C ILE A 42 4.23 4.76 -28.40
N ILE A 43 3.06 4.78 -27.77
CA ILE A 43 2.42 3.59 -27.21
C ILE A 43 2.11 2.57 -28.30
N THR A 44 1.50 2.98 -29.41
CA THR A 44 1.06 2.04 -30.47
C THR A 44 2.23 1.47 -31.28
N THR A 45 3.35 2.20 -31.40
CA THR A 45 4.50 1.75 -32.21
C THR A 45 5.61 1.10 -31.40
N ARG A 46 5.70 1.37 -30.09
CA ARG A 46 6.79 0.89 -29.22
C ARG A 46 6.32 -0.06 -28.12
N CYS A 47 5.04 -0.03 -27.72
CA CYS A 47 4.55 -0.74 -26.53
C CYS A 47 3.42 -1.74 -26.83
N ALA A 48 2.34 -1.31 -27.49
CA ALA A 48 1.15 -2.10 -27.82
C ALA A 48 1.31 -2.83 -29.16
N THR A 49 2.51 -3.36 -29.44
CA THR A 49 2.83 -4.10 -30.66
C THR A 49 2.51 -5.59 -30.54
N ALA A 50 2.51 -6.32 -31.65
CA ALA A 50 2.22 -7.75 -31.67
C ALA A 50 3.17 -8.53 -30.74
N GLY A 51 2.60 -9.29 -29.80
CA GLY A 51 3.37 -10.04 -28.81
C GLY A 51 3.70 -9.27 -27.53
N CYS A 52 3.26 -8.01 -27.39
CA CYS A 52 3.50 -7.17 -26.21
C CYS A 52 2.17 -6.74 -25.54
N HIS A 53 1.96 -5.43 -25.33
CA HIS A 53 0.91 -4.88 -24.47
C HIS A 53 -0.41 -4.56 -25.20
N ASN A 54 -0.87 -5.42 -26.09
CA ASN A 54 -2.15 -5.27 -26.78
C ASN A 54 -3.15 -6.38 -26.40
N ALA A 55 -4.40 -6.23 -26.83
CA ALA A 55 -5.49 -7.14 -26.47
C ALA A 55 -5.21 -8.62 -26.78
N ALA A 56 -4.40 -8.92 -27.81
CA ALA A 56 -4.08 -10.28 -28.21
C ALA A 56 -3.00 -10.95 -27.35
N SER A 57 -2.12 -10.18 -26.71
CA SER A 57 -0.92 -10.72 -26.05
C SER A 57 -0.68 -10.23 -24.62
N TYR A 58 -1.43 -9.26 -24.11
CA TYR A 58 -1.14 -8.64 -22.82
C TYR A 58 -1.13 -9.63 -21.64
N GLN A 59 -2.01 -10.63 -21.65
CA GLN A 59 -2.07 -11.66 -20.60
C GLN A 59 -0.94 -12.70 -20.70
N ILE A 60 -0.40 -12.93 -21.89
CA ILE A 60 0.54 -14.04 -22.16
C ILE A 60 1.98 -13.56 -22.01
N SER A 61 2.31 -12.41 -22.61
CA SER A 61 3.68 -11.88 -22.68
C SER A 61 3.78 -10.41 -22.28
N GLY A 62 2.66 -9.69 -22.17
CA GLY A 62 2.63 -8.29 -21.73
C GLY A 62 2.52 -8.08 -20.21
N GLY A 63 2.75 -9.11 -19.39
CA GLY A 63 2.73 -8.99 -17.93
C GLY A 63 1.36 -8.58 -17.36
N GLY A 64 0.27 -8.90 -18.07
CA GLY A 64 -1.09 -8.49 -17.72
C GLY A 64 -1.39 -7.00 -17.95
N LEU A 65 -0.47 -6.23 -18.56
CA LEU A 65 -0.63 -4.80 -18.82
C LEU A 65 -1.13 -4.56 -20.26
N LEU A 66 -2.32 -3.97 -20.38
CA LEU A 66 -2.95 -3.62 -21.65
C LEU A 66 -2.83 -2.11 -21.92
N LEU A 67 -2.27 -1.73 -23.07
CA LEU A 67 -1.93 -0.35 -23.44
C LEU A 67 -2.57 0.11 -24.76
N ASP A 68 -3.59 -0.59 -25.24
CA ASP A 68 -4.29 -0.21 -26.49
C ASP A 68 -5.22 1.00 -26.31
N THR A 69 -5.58 1.36 -25.08
CA THR A 69 -6.36 2.57 -24.77
C THR A 69 -5.87 3.25 -23.49
N TRP A 70 -6.09 4.57 -23.42
CA TRP A 70 -5.81 5.40 -22.25
C TRP A 70 -6.50 4.86 -21.00
N GLU A 71 -7.73 4.35 -21.10
CA GLU A 71 -8.44 3.79 -19.95
C GLU A 71 -7.80 2.51 -19.43
N HIS A 72 -7.38 1.60 -20.32
CA HIS A 72 -6.75 0.33 -19.95
C HIS A 72 -5.39 0.52 -19.28
N LEU A 73 -4.64 1.57 -19.64
CA LEU A 73 -3.39 1.92 -18.96
C LEU A 73 -3.57 2.04 -17.43
N PHE A 74 -4.72 2.58 -17.00
CA PHE A 74 -5.04 2.79 -15.59
C PHE A 74 -5.76 1.60 -14.93
N ASP A 75 -5.93 0.47 -15.62
CA ASP A 75 -6.28 -0.81 -15.00
C ASP A 75 -5.05 -1.55 -14.45
N GLY A 76 -3.86 -1.15 -14.91
CA GLY A 76 -2.58 -1.69 -14.47
C GLY A 76 -2.30 -3.12 -14.95
N GLY A 77 -1.07 -3.58 -14.67
CA GLY A 77 -0.60 -4.92 -14.99
C GLY A 77 -0.70 -5.89 -13.81
N ASN A 78 0.09 -6.96 -13.86
CA ASN A 78 0.22 -7.94 -12.77
C ASN A 78 0.96 -7.38 -11.53
N SER A 79 1.75 -6.33 -11.70
CA SER A 79 2.50 -5.65 -10.63
C SER A 79 1.84 -4.35 -10.15
N GLY A 80 0.62 -4.06 -10.61
CA GLY A 80 -0.13 -2.84 -10.27
C GLY A 80 -0.07 -1.74 -11.33
N ALA A 81 -0.12 -0.48 -10.91
CA ALA A 81 -0.19 0.67 -11.80
C ALA A 81 1.02 0.74 -12.74
N ALA A 82 0.80 1.04 -14.02
CA ALA A 82 1.89 1.33 -14.97
C ALA A 82 2.30 2.81 -14.95
N ILE A 83 1.31 3.69 -14.77
CA ILE A 83 1.48 5.14 -14.61
C ILE A 83 0.64 5.59 -13.42
N VAL A 84 1.23 6.45 -12.59
CA VAL A 84 0.55 7.15 -11.51
C VAL A 84 0.51 8.64 -11.87
N PRO A 85 -0.68 9.23 -12.09
CA PRO A 85 -0.81 10.64 -12.46
C PRO A 85 -0.03 11.56 -11.51
N PHE A 86 0.69 12.54 -12.09
CA PHE A 86 1.53 13.54 -11.42
C PHE A 86 2.82 13.02 -10.78
N SER A 87 3.03 11.70 -10.75
CA SER A 87 4.13 11.07 -10.01
C SER A 87 5.01 10.24 -10.94
N PRO A 88 5.92 10.86 -11.72
CA PRO A 88 6.85 10.12 -12.55
C PRO A 88 7.71 9.12 -11.74
N GLU A 89 8.05 9.45 -10.50
CA GLU A 89 8.80 8.60 -9.56
C GLU A 89 8.05 7.34 -9.12
N CYS A 90 6.72 7.38 -9.10
CA CYS A 90 5.86 6.25 -8.75
C CYS A 90 5.23 5.61 -10.00
N SER A 91 5.77 5.88 -11.20
CA SER A 91 5.26 5.39 -12.48
C SER A 91 6.21 4.35 -13.09
N PRO A 92 5.96 3.03 -12.90
CA PRO A 92 6.90 1.98 -13.28
C PRO A 92 7.21 1.94 -14.78
N LEU A 93 6.26 2.34 -15.64
CA LEU A 93 6.49 2.43 -17.09
C LEU A 93 7.66 3.37 -17.42
N LEU A 94 7.82 4.47 -16.68
CA LEU A 94 8.95 5.37 -16.88
C LEU A 94 10.27 4.73 -16.43
N TYR A 95 10.29 3.99 -15.31
CA TYR A 95 11.47 3.23 -14.91
C TYR A 95 11.90 2.25 -16.01
N PHE A 96 10.98 1.39 -16.49
CA PHE A 96 11.31 0.37 -17.47
C PHE A 96 11.75 0.94 -18.83
N THR A 97 11.27 2.13 -19.20
CA THR A 97 11.61 2.78 -20.47
C THR A 97 12.79 3.76 -20.37
N ASN A 98 13.33 4.00 -19.17
CA ASN A 98 14.45 4.89 -18.99
C ASN A 98 15.76 4.24 -19.43
N SER A 99 16.54 4.97 -20.25
CA SER A 99 17.90 4.58 -20.64
C SER A 99 18.91 5.70 -20.35
N PHE A 100 18.52 6.68 -19.53
CA PHE A 100 19.26 7.92 -19.28
C PHE A 100 19.50 8.07 -17.78
N GLU A 101 20.74 7.91 -17.34
CA GLU A 101 21.12 7.99 -15.92
C GLU A 101 20.87 9.39 -15.31
N ASP A 102 20.92 10.44 -16.14
CA ASP A 102 20.61 11.82 -15.73
C ASP A 102 19.11 12.04 -15.46
N LEU A 103 18.24 11.12 -15.86
CA LEU A 103 16.79 11.22 -15.70
C LEU A 103 16.21 10.24 -14.66
N GLY A 104 17.07 9.54 -13.93
CA GLY A 104 16.72 8.62 -12.85
C GLY A 104 17.38 7.24 -12.99
N PRO A 105 17.03 6.29 -12.12
CA PRO A 105 17.55 4.93 -12.19
C PRO A 105 17.25 4.28 -13.54
N VAL A 106 18.22 3.51 -14.02
CA VAL A 106 18.11 2.73 -15.25
C VAL A 106 17.95 1.26 -14.87
N PRO A 107 16.93 0.55 -15.37
CA PRO A 107 16.73 -0.86 -15.10
C PRO A 107 17.84 -1.72 -15.69
N ASP A 108 18.03 -2.92 -15.13
CA ASP A 108 18.93 -3.91 -15.71
C ASP A 108 18.50 -4.26 -17.15
N GLY A 109 19.45 -4.73 -17.96
CA GLY A 109 19.25 -4.94 -19.40
C GLY A 109 18.10 -5.88 -19.76
N ASN A 110 17.78 -6.86 -18.92
CA ASN A 110 16.67 -7.79 -19.11
C ASN A 110 15.30 -7.24 -18.67
N MET A 111 15.27 -6.09 -17.99
CA MET A 111 14.05 -5.40 -17.55
C MET A 111 13.76 -4.15 -18.41
N LYS A 112 14.69 -3.73 -19.28
CA LYS A 112 14.52 -2.59 -20.18
C LYS A 112 13.41 -2.83 -21.21
N MET A 113 12.58 -1.80 -21.38
CA MET A 113 11.54 -1.74 -22.39
C MET A 113 11.85 -0.61 -23.40
N PRO A 114 11.53 -0.81 -24.70
CA PRO A 114 10.91 -2.01 -25.27
C PRO A 114 11.88 -3.21 -25.36
N LEU A 115 11.41 -4.39 -24.96
CA LEU A 115 12.22 -5.62 -24.96
C LEU A 115 12.61 -6.01 -26.39
N ASN A 116 13.87 -6.40 -26.59
CA ASN A 116 14.42 -6.80 -27.90
C ASN A 116 14.25 -5.76 -29.03
N SER A 117 14.11 -4.48 -28.67
CA SER A 117 14.09 -3.36 -29.61
C SER A 117 15.08 -2.29 -29.18
N SER A 118 15.34 -1.32 -30.06
CA SER A 118 16.09 -0.13 -29.67
C SER A 118 15.33 0.62 -28.56
N PRO A 119 16.04 1.14 -27.53
CA PRO A 119 15.44 1.97 -26.49
C PRO A 119 14.66 3.16 -27.06
N LEU A 120 13.79 3.76 -26.25
CA LEU A 120 13.19 5.03 -26.60
C LEU A 120 14.29 6.08 -26.80
N THR A 121 14.09 6.97 -27.77
CA THR A 121 14.92 8.17 -27.87
C THR A 121 14.70 9.06 -26.66
N ARG A 122 15.66 9.96 -26.37
CA ARG A 122 15.52 10.90 -25.24
C ARG A 122 14.28 11.77 -25.38
N GLU A 123 13.93 12.15 -26.60
CA GLU A 123 12.73 12.94 -26.90
C GLU A 123 11.44 12.14 -26.64
N GLU A 124 11.37 10.87 -27.07
CA GLU A 124 10.22 10.00 -26.79
C GLU A 124 10.04 9.79 -25.28
N TYR A 125 11.14 9.51 -24.56
CA TYR A 125 11.11 9.33 -23.11
C TYR A 125 10.65 10.60 -22.38
N LEU A 126 11.22 11.77 -22.73
CA LEU A 126 10.82 13.05 -22.14
C LEU A 126 9.36 13.39 -22.48
N THR A 127 8.86 13.00 -23.66
CA THR A 127 7.45 13.16 -24.03
C THR A 127 6.54 12.38 -23.09
N LEU A 128 6.85 11.10 -22.82
CA LEU A 128 6.11 10.29 -21.84
C LEU A 128 6.22 10.87 -20.42
N ARG A 129 7.44 11.19 -19.98
CA ARG A 129 7.70 11.70 -18.62
C ARG A 129 6.96 13.01 -18.35
N ASN A 130 7.02 13.97 -19.28
CA ASN A 130 6.35 15.26 -19.13
C ASN A 130 4.83 15.11 -19.15
N TRP A 131 4.30 14.19 -19.97
CA TRP A 131 2.88 13.86 -19.96
C TRP A 131 2.43 13.32 -18.59
N VAL A 132 3.21 12.42 -17.97
CA VAL A 132 2.91 11.91 -16.62
C VAL A 132 2.95 13.00 -15.56
N ILE A 133 3.93 13.90 -15.61
CA ILE A 133 4.03 15.07 -14.71
C ILE A 133 2.77 15.95 -14.79
N GLN A 134 2.16 16.05 -15.96
CA GLN A 134 0.91 16.79 -16.18
C GLN A 134 -0.36 16.01 -15.75
N GLY A 135 -0.21 14.85 -15.13
CA GLY A 135 -1.32 13.99 -14.70
C GLY A 135 -1.72 12.93 -15.73
N ALA A 136 -0.91 12.73 -16.77
CA ALA A 136 -1.19 11.81 -17.86
C ALA A 136 -2.60 12.00 -18.48
N PRO A 137 -2.99 13.24 -18.87
CA PRO A 137 -4.32 13.50 -19.38
C PRO A 137 -4.60 12.75 -20.69
N ASP A 138 -5.86 12.39 -20.93
CA ASP A 138 -6.30 11.88 -22.23
C ASP A 138 -6.25 12.98 -23.32
N LYS A 139 -6.62 12.65 -24.56
CA LYS A 139 -6.65 13.62 -25.67
C LYS A 139 -7.59 14.82 -25.46
N SER A 140 -8.53 14.73 -24.51
CA SER A 140 -9.49 15.79 -24.16
C SER A 140 -9.08 16.60 -22.92
N GLY A 141 -8.00 16.22 -22.25
CA GLY A 141 -7.54 16.86 -21.01
C GLY A 141 -8.03 16.19 -19.72
N GLN A 142 -8.78 15.08 -19.80
CA GLN A 142 -9.25 14.34 -18.63
C GLN A 142 -8.11 13.60 -17.94
N ILE A 143 -8.01 13.72 -16.61
CA ILE A 143 -7.02 13.03 -15.79
C ILE A 143 -7.65 11.84 -15.09
N ALA A 144 -6.97 10.70 -15.08
CA ALA A 144 -7.46 9.50 -14.42
C ALA A 144 -7.70 9.72 -12.92
N PHE A 145 -8.79 9.14 -12.43
CA PHE A 145 -9.24 9.20 -11.03
C PHE A 145 -9.60 10.61 -10.51
N SER A 146 -9.69 11.63 -11.38
CA SER A 146 -10.09 13.00 -10.99
C SER A 146 -11.59 13.13 -10.69
N GLY A 147 -12.43 12.24 -11.22
CA GLY A 147 -13.87 12.22 -10.99
C GLY A 147 -14.27 11.51 -9.68
N ASN A 148 -15.45 11.87 -9.18
CA ASN A 148 -16.08 11.30 -7.97
C ASN A 148 -15.26 11.50 -6.70
N ALA A 149 -14.57 12.64 -6.58
CA ALA A 149 -13.71 12.93 -5.43
C ALA A 149 -14.44 12.78 -4.09
N ASP A 150 -15.73 13.09 -4.00
CA ASP A 150 -16.51 13.00 -2.77
C ASP A 150 -16.89 11.58 -2.36
N THR A 151 -17.00 10.66 -3.32
CA THR A 151 -17.55 9.31 -3.08
C THR A 151 -16.56 8.18 -3.38
N ARG A 152 -15.42 8.48 -3.99
CA ARG A 152 -14.41 7.47 -4.34
C ARG A 152 -13.85 6.82 -3.07
N GLN A 153 -14.02 5.50 -2.98
CA GLN A 153 -13.40 4.66 -1.97
C GLN A 153 -11.89 4.57 -2.22
N LYS A 154 -11.11 4.85 -1.19
CA LYS A 154 -9.64 4.94 -1.29
C LYS A 154 -8.99 4.23 -0.12
N ILE A 155 -7.84 3.61 -0.37
CA ILE A 155 -6.96 3.10 0.67
C ILE A 155 -5.70 3.95 0.70
N TYR A 156 -5.34 4.43 1.88
CA TYR A 156 -4.13 5.23 2.10
C TYR A 156 -3.08 4.37 2.77
N VAL A 157 -1.83 4.49 2.35
CA VAL A 157 -0.71 3.72 2.89
C VAL A 157 0.46 4.65 3.11
N ALA A 158 0.90 4.77 4.36
CA ALA A 158 2.11 5.46 4.75
C ALA A 158 3.32 4.53 4.68
N HIS A 159 4.43 5.10 4.21
CA HIS A 159 5.68 4.40 3.97
C HIS A 159 6.75 4.88 4.94
N GLN A 160 7.34 3.97 5.72
CA GLN A 160 8.38 4.33 6.71
C GLN A 160 9.72 4.63 6.05
N GLY A 161 10.06 3.87 5.00
CA GLY A 161 11.35 3.99 4.31
C GLY A 161 11.38 5.11 3.27
N CYS A 162 10.29 5.85 3.12
CA CYS A 162 10.10 6.83 2.07
C CYS A 162 8.95 7.73 2.49
N ASP A 163 9.17 9.02 2.74
CA ASP A 163 8.10 9.93 3.20
C ASP A 163 7.06 10.20 2.09
N TYR A 164 6.25 9.19 1.84
CA TYR A 164 5.20 9.15 0.86
C TYR A 164 3.97 8.51 1.48
N VAL A 165 2.82 8.96 1.01
CA VAL A 165 1.57 8.24 1.13
C VAL A 165 1.16 7.81 -0.27
N THR A 166 0.98 6.51 -0.47
CA THR A 166 0.32 6.03 -1.69
C THR A 166 -1.18 5.97 -1.46
N VAL A 167 -1.94 6.39 -2.47
CA VAL A 167 -3.41 6.35 -2.48
C VAL A 167 -3.82 5.34 -3.52
N ILE A 168 -4.55 4.32 -3.10
CA ILE A 168 -5.03 3.23 -3.94
C ILE A 168 -6.51 3.45 -4.20
N ASP A 169 -6.89 3.36 -5.47
CA ASP A 169 -8.30 3.30 -5.86
C ASP A 169 -8.86 1.93 -5.49
N ALA A 170 -9.86 1.87 -4.61
CA ALA A 170 -10.33 0.60 -4.07
C ALA A 170 -11.17 -0.22 -5.06
N GLU A 171 -11.67 0.39 -6.13
CA GLU A 171 -12.40 -0.30 -7.19
C GLU A 171 -11.42 -1.04 -8.10
N LYS A 172 -10.45 -0.32 -8.68
CA LYS A 172 -9.42 -0.88 -9.58
C LYS A 172 -8.26 -1.56 -8.84
N ASN A 173 -8.12 -1.34 -7.54
CA ASN A 173 -7.02 -1.80 -6.68
C ASN A 173 -5.63 -1.35 -7.16
N VAL A 174 -5.51 -0.21 -7.85
CA VAL A 174 -4.23 0.31 -8.32
C VAL A 174 -3.90 1.62 -7.62
N ILE A 175 -2.60 1.91 -7.48
CA ILE A 175 -2.15 3.21 -6.99
C ILE A 175 -2.65 4.28 -7.95
N MET A 176 -3.46 5.21 -7.44
CA MET A 176 -3.96 6.35 -8.18
C MET A 176 -3.19 7.63 -7.89
N ARG A 177 -2.55 7.77 -6.73
CA ARG A 177 -1.70 8.92 -6.38
C ARG A 177 -0.50 8.48 -5.53
N CYS A 178 0.60 9.20 -5.67
CA CYS A 178 1.77 9.13 -4.81
C CYS A 178 1.97 10.53 -4.24
N VAL A 179 1.78 10.72 -2.95
CA VAL A 179 1.79 12.04 -2.31
C VAL A 179 3.04 12.13 -1.45
N PRO A 180 4.01 12.99 -1.79
CA PRO A 180 5.11 13.30 -0.89
C PRO A 180 4.55 13.85 0.43
N VAL A 181 5.04 13.31 1.53
CA VAL A 181 4.72 13.78 2.87
C VAL A 181 6.03 14.14 3.59
N GLY A 182 5.93 14.50 4.87
CA GLY A 182 7.05 15.10 5.60
C GLY A 182 7.13 16.61 5.40
N LYS A 183 7.94 17.25 6.24
CA LYS A 183 8.30 18.67 6.22
C LYS A 183 9.77 18.89 5.86
N GLU A 184 10.62 17.90 6.13
CA GLU A 184 12.06 18.01 5.94
C GLU A 184 12.53 17.21 4.71
N VAL A 185 13.76 17.48 4.27
CA VAL A 185 14.37 16.75 3.14
C VAL A 185 14.89 15.37 3.55
N THR A 186 15.12 15.16 4.85
CA THR A 186 15.52 13.87 5.40
C THR A 186 14.30 13.03 5.73
N ILE A 187 14.39 11.71 5.55
CA ILE A 187 13.29 10.79 5.84
C ILE A 187 12.89 10.89 7.31
N GLU A 188 11.66 11.35 7.56
CA GLU A 188 11.02 11.51 8.86
C GLU A 188 10.32 10.22 9.33
N SER A 189 10.14 9.25 8.42
CA SER A 189 9.57 7.92 8.66
C SER A 189 8.10 7.98 9.09
N ALA A 190 7.21 8.11 8.10
CA ALA A 190 5.77 8.09 8.31
C ALA A 190 5.34 6.79 9.02
N TYR A 191 4.83 6.92 10.24
CA TYR A 191 4.68 5.79 11.18
C TYR A 191 3.24 5.33 11.34
N SER A 192 2.28 6.25 11.46
CA SER A 192 0.86 5.93 11.57
C SER A 192 0.04 6.77 10.62
N LEU A 193 -1.01 6.18 10.06
CA LEU A 193 -1.98 6.85 9.21
C LEU A 193 -3.39 6.47 9.66
N LYS A 194 -4.23 7.47 9.93
CA LYS A 194 -5.66 7.26 10.26
C LYS A 194 -6.56 8.23 9.51
N VAL A 195 -7.57 7.68 8.85
CA VAL A 195 -8.63 8.46 8.22
C VAL A 195 -9.71 8.75 9.27
N ALA A 196 -9.98 10.03 9.49
CA ALA A 196 -11.03 10.52 10.36
C ALA A 196 -12.37 10.61 9.61
N PRO A 197 -13.51 10.50 10.33
CA PRO A 197 -14.84 10.68 9.74
C PRO A 197 -15.08 12.05 9.09
N SER A 198 -14.29 13.06 9.46
CA SER A 198 -14.30 14.39 8.84
C SER A 198 -13.85 14.40 7.38
N GLY A 199 -13.26 13.31 6.89
CA GLY A 199 -12.66 13.24 5.55
C GLY A 199 -11.21 13.70 5.51
N LEU A 200 -10.57 13.92 6.66
CA LEU A 200 -9.12 14.14 6.76
C LEU A 200 -8.40 12.83 7.11
N ALA A 201 -7.24 12.59 6.52
CA ALA A 201 -6.28 11.59 6.97
C ALA A 201 -5.16 12.28 7.76
N TYR A 202 -4.83 11.74 8.94
CA TYR A 202 -3.72 12.23 9.76
C TYR A 202 -2.54 11.27 9.67
N ILE A 203 -1.34 11.82 9.45
CA ILE A 203 -0.09 11.08 9.34
C ILE A 203 0.86 11.53 10.44
N SER A 204 1.34 10.58 11.25
CA SER A 204 2.38 10.79 12.24
C SER A 204 3.72 10.29 11.71
N PHE A 205 4.82 10.77 12.28
CA PHE A 205 6.18 10.43 11.85
C PHE A 205 7.04 10.11 13.06
N TRP A 206 7.96 9.18 12.91
CA TRP A 206 8.88 8.84 13.99
C TRP A 206 9.84 9.99 14.30
N ALA A 207 10.43 10.61 13.27
CA ALA A 207 11.45 11.63 13.44
C ALA A 207 10.95 13.07 13.21
N SER A 208 9.63 13.29 13.13
CA SER A 208 9.03 14.63 13.01
C SER A 208 8.30 15.07 14.26
N GLN A 209 8.32 16.39 14.50
CA GLN A 209 7.45 17.06 15.49
C GLN A 209 6.08 17.45 14.92
N TYR A 210 5.77 17.05 13.69
CA TYR A 210 4.53 17.41 13.02
C TYR A 210 3.65 16.18 12.76
N ILE A 211 2.34 16.38 12.89
CA ILE A 211 1.32 15.51 12.33
C ILE A 211 0.78 16.22 11.10
N LEU A 212 0.82 15.58 9.94
CA LEU A 212 0.23 16.14 8.72
C LEU A 212 -1.24 15.76 8.62
N ALA A 213 -2.05 16.69 8.12
CA ALA A 213 -3.43 16.43 7.73
C ALA A 213 -3.56 16.49 6.21
N MET A 214 -4.21 15.48 5.63
CA MET A 214 -4.47 15.34 4.21
C MET A 214 -5.98 15.35 3.96
N ASP A 215 -6.46 16.17 3.02
CA ASP A 215 -7.84 16.10 2.54
C ASP A 215 -8.00 14.86 1.67
N THR A 216 -8.82 13.90 2.11
CA THR A 216 -9.03 12.62 1.40
C THR A 216 -9.86 12.76 0.12
N ARG A 217 -10.51 13.91 -0.10
CA ARG A 217 -11.21 14.22 -1.35
C ARG A 217 -10.20 14.55 -2.44
N THR A 218 -9.20 15.39 -2.14
CA THR A 218 -8.21 15.92 -3.10
C THR A 218 -6.85 15.25 -3.04
N ASP A 219 -6.58 14.44 -2.02
CA ASP A 219 -5.30 13.79 -1.74
C ASP A 219 -4.15 14.77 -1.52
N SER A 220 -4.47 15.95 -0.98
CA SER A 220 -3.51 17.03 -0.76
C SER A 220 -3.29 17.28 0.73
N ILE A 221 -2.04 17.53 1.13
CA ILE A 221 -1.73 18.01 2.47
C ILE A 221 -2.31 19.40 2.65
N THR A 222 -3.18 19.57 3.64
CA THR A 222 -3.85 20.84 3.96
C THR A 222 -3.31 21.50 5.21
N ASP A 223 -2.71 20.71 6.11
CA ASP A 223 -2.32 21.20 7.42
C ASP A 223 -1.18 20.44 8.08
N ALA A 224 -0.60 21.05 9.11
CA ALA A 224 0.36 20.43 10.01
C ALA A 224 0.09 20.86 11.46
N ILE A 225 0.03 19.90 12.37
CA ILE A 225 -0.11 20.12 13.81
C ILE A 225 1.26 19.93 14.45
N ASN A 226 1.82 20.98 15.05
CA ASN A 226 3.09 20.89 15.76
C ASN A 226 2.86 20.36 17.18
N ILE A 227 3.46 19.22 17.50
CA ILE A 227 3.40 18.59 18.83
C ILE A 227 4.62 18.92 19.71
N GLY A 228 5.63 19.59 19.14
CA GLY A 228 6.78 20.15 19.86
C GLY A 228 7.96 19.19 20.09
N TYR A 229 7.85 17.93 19.70
CA TYR A 229 8.91 16.93 19.82
C TYR A 229 8.69 15.73 18.87
N PRO A 230 9.75 14.99 18.51
CA PRO A 230 9.64 13.80 17.68
C PRO A 230 9.14 12.57 18.47
N ASN A 231 9.14 11.40 17.83
CA ASN A 231 8.73 10.09 18.34
C ASN A 231 7.23 9.95 18.60
N SER A 232 6.43 10.46 17.66
CA SER A 232 5.03 10.08 17.57
C SER A 232 4.87 8.65 17.08
N ASN A 233 4.03 7.88 17.76
CA ASN A 233 3.83 6.46 17.49
C ASN A 233 2.48 6.26 16.79
N ILE A 234 1.47 5.72 17.47
CA ILE A 234 0.16 5.42 16.89
C ILE A 234 -0.79 6.60 17.01
N LEU A 235 -1.63 6.76 15.98
CA LEU A 235 -2.77 7.68 15.96
C LEU A 235 -4.09 6.94 16.19
N PHE A 236 -5.05 7.62 16.80
CA PHE A 236 -6.44 7.21 16.87
C PHE A 236 -7.38 8.40 16.64
N THR A 237 -8.34 8.23 15.73
CA THR A 237 -9.36 9.23 15.40
C THR A 237 -10.71 8.81 15.99
N PRO A 238 -11.35 9.63 16.86
CA PRO A 238 -12.67 9.35 17.36
C PRO A 238 -13.75 9.57 16.29
N PRO A 239 -14.96 9.00 16.47
CA PRO A 239 -16.10 9.23 15.57
C PRO A 239 -16.48 10.70 15.38
N THR A 240 -16.19 11.57 16.35
CA THR A 240 -16.51 13.00 16.31
C THR A 240 -15.65 13.80 15.33
N GLY A 241 -14.47 13.29 14.94
CA GLY A 241 -13.59 13.86 13.91
C GLY A 241 -12.82 15.15 14.25
N ASN A 242 -13.09 15.80 15.38
CA ASN A 242 -12.47 17.08 15.77
C ASN A 242 -11.28 16.94 16.72
N GLU A 243 -10.92 15.71 17.08
CA GLU A 243 -9.87 15.40 18.02
C GLU A 243 -9.02 14.23 17.52
N LEU A 244 -7.85 14.05 18.12
CA LEU A 244 -6.92 12.97 17.81
C LEU A 244 -6.30 12.50 19.12
N LEU A 245 -6.16 11.19 19.29
CA LEU A 245 -5.27 10.61 20.30
C LEU A 245 -3.97 10.16 19.64
N MET A 246 -2.89 10.27 20.40
CA MET A 246 -1.56 9.85 19.96
C MET A 246 -0.78 9.24 21.12
N THR A 247 -0.10 8.12 20.88
CA THR A 247 0.94 7.63 21.78
C THR A 247 2.26 8.31 21.46
N ASN A 248 2.93 8.75 22.53
CA ASN A 248 4.16 9.50 22.47
C ASN A 248 5.27 8.74 23.19
N LEU A 249 6.31 8.37 22.46
CA LEU A 249 7.46 7.66 23.02
C LEU A 249 8.50 8.60 23.65
N PHE A 250 8.50 9.90 23.29
CA PHE A 250 9.42 10.87 23.89
C PHE A 250 9.15 11.06 25.38
N SER A 251 7.88 11.17 25.77
CA SER A 251 7.47 11.34 27.18
C SER A 251 6.70 10.13 27.74
N ASN A 252 6.69 9.00 27.02
CA ASN A 252 5.93 7.80 27.34
C ASN A 252 4.52 8.11 27.87
N SER A 253 3.70 8.73 27.02
CA SER A 253 2.39 9.28 27.37
C SER A 253 1.34 9.07 26.28
N LEU A 254 0.08 9.37 26.61
CA LEU A 254 -1.02 9.50 25.67
C LEU A 254 -1.39 10.98 25.55
N LEU A 255 -1.32 11.51 24.34
CA LEU A 255 -1.70 12.89 24.04
C LEU A 255 -3.09 12.93 23.46
N ARG A 256 -3.87 13.95 23.84
CA ARG A 256 -5.11 14.33 23.18
C ARG A 256 -4.92 15.68 22.51
N LEU A 257 -5.23 15.76 21.23
CA LEU A 257 -5.04 16.94 20.41
C LEU A 257 -6.38 17.43 19.88
N ASN A 258 -6.54 18.74 19.82
CA ASN A 258 -7.66 19.36 19.13
C ASN A 258 -7.21 19.69 17.69
N THR A 259 -7.93 19.16 16.70
CA THR A 259 -7.52 19.29 15.29
C THR A 259 -7.87 20.66 14.71
N GLY A 260 -8.84 21.38 15.28
CA GLY A 260 -9.21 22.73 14.87
C GLY A 260 -8.25 23.81 15.38
N SER A 261 -7.88 23.76 16.66
CA SER A 261 -6.90 24.69 17.25
C SER A 261 -5.45 24.27 17.01
N LYS A 262 -5.22 23.01 16.61
CA LYS A 262 -3.89 22.42 16.35
C LYS A 262 -2.99 22.45 17.59
N GLN A 263 -3.59 22.25 18.77
CA GLN A 263 -2.88 22.25 20.04
C GLN A 263 -3.04 20.90 20.74
N VAL A 264 -2.03 20.53 21.53
CA VAL A 264 -2.16 19.46 22.52
C VAL A 264 -3.09 19.96 23.62
N ALA A 265 -4.25 19.33 23.75
CA ALA A 265 -5.27 19.68 24.73
C ALA A 265 -5.00 19.02 26.09
N ALA A 266 -4.45 17.81 26.09
CA ALA A 266 -4.09 17.08 27.30
C ALA A 266 -2.94 16.09 27.07
N SER A 267 -2.21 15.78 28.14
CA SER A 267 -1.22 14.70 28.21
C SER A 267 -1.54 13.82 29.42
N TYR A 268 -1.65 12.51 29.19
CA TYR A 268 -2.00 11.52 30.20
C TYR A 268 -0.84 10.57 30.44
N GLY A 269 -0.61 10.24 31.72
CA GLY A 269 0.39 9.24 32.10
C GLY A 269 1.82 9.61 31.73
N SER A 270 2.19 10.89 31.69
CA SER A 270 3.55 11.36 31.39
C SER A 270 4.60 10.58 32.20
N ASN A 271 5.51 9.89 31.49
CA ASN A 271 6.54 8.99 32.01
C ASN A 271 6.04 7.80 32.83
N SER A 272 4.74 7.52 32.82
CA SER A 272 4.11 6.41 33.54
C SER A 272 3.92 5.17 32.66
N PHE A 273 4.00 5.34 31.33
CA PHE A 273 4.01 4.23 30.38
C PHE A 273 5.44 3.81 30.02
N VAL A 274 5.58 2.67 29.36
CA VAL A 274 6.83 2.13 28.84
C VAL A 274 6.59 1.65 27.41
N SER A 275 7.15 2.37 26.43
CA SER A 275 6.96 2.09 25.00
C SER A 275 5.48 1.97 24.59
N PRO A 276 4.64 2.99 24.89
CA PRO A 276 3.23 2.96 24.52
C PRO A 276 3.05 2.88 23.00
N HIS A 277 2.12 2.05 22.53
CA HIS A 277 1.90 1.80 21.09
C HIS A 277 0.41 1.92 20.70
N GLY A 278 -0.33 0.82 20.62
CA GLY A 278 -1.74 0.79 20.21
C GLY A 278 -2.68 1.60 21.10
N ILE A 279 -3.75 2.12 20.50
CA ILE A 279 -4.75 2.98 21.16
C ILE A 279 -6.16 2.54 20.77
N ALA A 280 -7.05 2.45 21.74
CA ALA A 280 -8.49 2.52 21.48
C ALA A 280 -9.23 3.34 22.54
N ALA A 281 -10.51 3.61 22.28
CA ALA A 281 -11.37 4.37 23.17
C ALA A 281 -12.78 3.77 23.23
N ASN A 282 -13.50 4.08 24.31
CA ASN A 282 -14.93 3.80 24.43
C ASN A 282 -15.78 4.78 23.59
N ASN A 283 -17.10 4.56 23.54
CA ASN A 283 -18.02 5.39 22.74
C ASN A 283 -18.15 6.83 23.25
N SER A 284 -18.13 7.04 24.57
CA SER A 284 -18.19 8.38 25.17
C SER A 284 -16.92 9.20 24.96
N PHE A 285 -15.83 8.54 24.51
CA PHE A 285 -14.51 9.13 24.33
C PHE A 285 -13.95 9.78 25.61
N ASP A 286 -14.28 9.20 26.76
CA ASP A 286 -13.80 9.61 28.09
C ASP A 286 -12.88 8.56 28.73
N THR A 287 -12.73 7.39 28.10
CA THR A 287 -11.90 6.28 28.56
C THR A 287 -11.11 5.70 27.38
N PHE A 288 -9.80 5.61 27.57
CA PHE A 288 -8.83 5.20 26.57
C PHE A 288 -8.07 3.95 27.06
N PHE A 289 -7.64 3.15 26.10
CA PHE A 289 -6.85 1.94 26.33
C PHE A 289 -5.55 2.07 25.53
N VAL A 290 -4.41 1.78 26.15
CA VAL A 290 -3.08 1.90 25.54
C VAL A 290 -2.25 0.65 25.80
N THR A 291 -1.71 0.01 24.76
CA THR A 291 -0.77 -1.12 24.93
C THR A 291 0.64 -0.62 25.27
N GLU A 292 1.42 -1.47 25.94
CA GLU A 292 2.87 -1.34 26.09
C GLU A 292 3.58 -2.48 25.38
N GLN A 293 4.59 -2.20 24.57
CA GLN A 293 5.23 -3.24 23.74
C GLN A 293 6.03 -4.30 24.52
N TYR A 294 6.12 -4.19 25.84
CA TYR A 294 6.80 -5.15 26.70
C TYR A 294 5.92 -5.55 27.89
N GLY A 295 6.02 -6.82 28.28
CA GLY A 295 5.36 -7.34 29.48
C GLY A 295 3.92 -7.75 29.22
N ASN A 296 3.00 -7.42 30.13
CA ASN A 296 1.62 -7.93 30.15
C ASN A 296 0.57 -6.86 30.44
N ILE A 297 0.81 -5.61 30.03
CA ILE A 297 0.00 -4.46 30.45
C ILE A 297 -0.79 -3.86 29.28
N VAL A 298 -2.05 -3.55 29.56
CA VAL A 298 -2.79 -2.47 28.88
C VAL A 298 -3.13 -1.40 29.90
N HIS A 299 -2.84 -0.13 29.61
CA HIS A 299 -3.27 0.99 30.45
C HIS A 299 -4.70 1.37 30.13
N LYS A 300 -5.54 1.50 31.15
CA LYS A 300 -6.82 2.20 31.09
C LYS A 300 -6.61 3.62 31.60
N VAL A 301 -7.03 4.59 30.81
CA VAL A 301 -6.82 6.01 31.06
C VAL A 301 -8.17 6.71 30.99
N ALA A 302 -8.56 7.41 32.05
CA ALA A 302 -9.74 8.27 32.01
C ALA A 302 -9.38 9.68 31.52
N GLU A 303 -10.35 10.39 30.94
CA GLU A 303 -10.21 11.80 30.52
C GLU A 303 -9.78 12.71 31.68
N THR A 304 -10.13 12.36 32.91
CA THR A 304 -9.71 13.04 34.15
C THR A 304 -8.23 12.88 34.47
N GLY A 305 -7.52 12.01 33.75
CA GLY A 305 -6.10 11.69 33.94
C GLY A 305 -5.82 10.52 34.88
N TRP A 306 -6.86 9.90 35.46
CA TRP A 306 -6.69 8.67 36.22
C TRP A 306 -6.18 7.53 35.31
N THR A 307 -5.24 6.73 35.80
CA THR A 307 -4.67 5.60 35.07
C THR A 307 -4.72 4.31 35.89
N LYS A 308 -4.88 3.17 35.20
CA LYS A 308 -4.82 1.82 35.76
C LYS A 308 -4.08 0.87 34.83
N LYS A 309 -3.17 0.08 35.39
CA LYS A 309 -2.51 -1.04 34.68
C LYS A 309 -3.41 -2.27 34.73
N ILE A 310 -3.88 -2.73 33.58
CA ILE A 310 -4.64 -3.97 33.42
C ILE A 310 -3.68 -5.08 33.06
N SER A 311 -3.68 -6.16 33.85
CA SER A 311 -2.97 -7.39 33.48
C SER A 311 -3.75 -8.13 32.41
N ILE A 312 -3.09 -8.48 31.31
CA ILE A 312 -3.70 -9.24 30.23
C ILE A 312 -3.49 -10.75 30.35
N ASN A 313 -2.79 -11.24 31.39
CA ASN A 313 -2.50 -12.67 31.57
C ASN A 313 -2.76 -13.22 32.97
N GLY A 314 -3.43 -12.46 33.84
CA GLY A 314 -3.72 -12.86 35.22
C GLY A 314 -2.52 -12.85 36.17
N GLN A 315 -1.31 -12.55 35.68
CA GLN A 315 -0.13 -12.31 36.50
C GLN A 315 -0.07 -10.84 36.94
N PRO A 316 0.70 -10.48 37.99
CA PRO A 316 0.91 -9.09 38.35
C PRO A 316 1.38 -8.25 37.13
N PRO A 317 0.89 -7.01 36.97
CA PRO A 317 1.36 -6.10 35.92
C PRO A 317 2.88 -5.95 35.94
N SER A 318 3.51 -6.15 34.80
CA SER A 318 4.96 -6.07 34.58
C SER A 318 5.24 -5.48 33.20
N THR A 319 6.33 -4.72 33.11
CA THR A 319 6.88 -4.15 31.86
C THR A 319 8.13 -4.91 31.40
N SER A 320 8.47 -6.03 32.05
CA SER A 320 9.64 -6.81 31.69
C SER A 320 9.47 -7.53 30.35
N PRO A 321 10.52 -7.60 29.52
CA PRO A 321 10.48 -8.42 28.31
C PRO A 321 10.34 -9.90 28.69
N GLY A 322 9.58 -10.67 27.90
CA GLY A 322 9.35 -12.11 28.11
C GLY A 322 7.93 -12.52 28.48
N GLY A 323 6.96 -11.59 28.38
CA GLY A 323 5.54 -11.86 28.52
C GLY A 323 4.79 -11.81 27.18
N PRO A 324 3.47 -11.56 27.22
CA PRO A 324 2.65 -11.39 26.02
C PRO A 324 3.15 -10.31 25.05
N ASN A 325 3.80 -9.25 25.55
CA ASN A 325 4.31 -8.11 24.77
C ASN A 325 3.23 -7.54 23.83
N PRO A 326 2.19 -6.89 24.39
CA PRO A 326 1.07 -6.43 23.60
C PRO A 326 1.48 -5.34 22.60
N TYR A 327 1.13 -5.51 21.34
CA TYR A 327 1.55 -4.62 20.25
C TYR A 327 0.46 -3.59 19.95
N ASN A 328 -0.63 -4.03 19.32
CA ASN A 328 -1.78 -3.18 19.01
C ASN A 328 -3.05 -3.65 19.74
N LEU A 329 -4.07 -2.80 19.80
CA LEU A 329 -5.38 -3.14 20.33
C LEU A 329 -6.51 -2.49 19.54
N ILE A 330 -7.64 -3.20 19.43
CA ILE A 330 -8.86 -2.68 18.80
C ILE A 330 -10.10 -3.08 19.60
N MET A 331 -11.09 -2.20 19.67
CA MET A 331 -12.37 -2.49 20.29
C MET A 331 -13.30 -3.23 19.33
N SER A 332 -14.15 -4.12 19.85
CA SER A 332 -15.32 -4.61 19.10
C SER A 332 -16.20 -3.43 18.64
N PRO A 333 -17.02 -3.58 17.59
CA PRO A 333 -17.88 -2.49 17.10
C PRO A 333 -18.82 -1.92 18.18
N ASP A 334 -19.33 -2.77 19.07
CA ASP A 334 -20.18 -2.41 20.22
C ASP A 334 -19.41 -1.81 21.42
N LYS A 335 -18.07 -1.76 21.35
CA LYS A 335 -17.14 -1.31 22.41
C LYS A 335 -17.24 -2.08 23.73
N SER A 336 -17.87 -3.26 23.75
CA SER A 336 -17.98 -4.08 24.96
C SER A 336 -16.66 -4.80 25.31
N ARG A 337 -15.84 -5.07 24.29
CA ARG A 337 -14.61 -5.86 24.40
C ARG A 337 -13.48 -5.21 23.62
N TYR A 338 -12.25 -5.52 23.99
CA TYR A 338 -11.08 -5.20 23.16
C TYR A 338 -10.19 -6.42 22.95
N PHE A 339 -9.54 -6.40 21.80
CA PHE A 339 -8.66 -7.45 21.29
C PHE A 339 -7.24 -6.90 21.24
N VAL A 340 -6.29 -7.65 21.78
CA VAL A 340 -4.90 -7.23 21.92
C VAL A 340 -4.01 -8.24 21.21
N SER A 341 -3.23 -7.80 20.22
CA SER A 341 -2.21 -8.65 19.60
C SER A 341 -1.03 -8.77 20.56
N CYS A 342 -0.61 -9.99 20.86
CA CYS A 342 0.45 -10.27 21.82
C CYS A 342 1.64 -10.90 21.08
N ALA A 343 2.59 -10.06 20.69
CA ALA A 343 3.70 -10.44 19.81
C ALA A 343 4.66 -11.45 20.45
N GLY A 344 4.78 -11.44 21.78
CA GLY A 344 5.70 -12.31 22.52
C GLY A 344 5.20 -13.74 22.70
N THR A 345 3.88 -13.96 22.55
CA THR A 345 3.22 -15.24 22.86
C THR A 345 2.36 -15.77 21.71
N ASN A 346 2.35 -15.10 20.55
CA ASN A 346 1.68 -15.53 19.32
C ASN A 346 0.17 -15.76 19.49
N GLU A 347 -0.50 -14.80 20.13
CA GLU A 347 -1.92 -14.89 20.45
C GLU A 347 -2.61 -13.53 20.30
N VAL A 348 -3.93 -13.57 20.16
CA VAL A 348 -4.82 -12.43 20.40
C VAL A 348 -5.56 -12.67 21.71
N ARG A 349 -5.47 -11.71 22.63
CA ARG A 349 -6.18 -11.75 23.91
C ARG A 349 -7.42 -10.89 23.85
N VAL A 350 -8.52 -11.39 24.39
CA VAL A 350 -9.82 -10.69 24.44
C VAL A 350 -10.10 -10.28 25.88
N LEU A 351 -10.40 -9.01 26.10
CA LEU A 351 -10.71 -8.48 27.42
C LEU A 351 -12.07 -7.78 27.42
N ASP A 352 -12.77 -7.88 28.55
CA ASP A 352 -13.97 -7.08 28.82
C ASP A 352 -13.57 -5.63 29.10
N ALA A 353 -14.18 -4.67 28.39
CA ALA A 353 -13.82 -3.26 28.50
C ALA A 353 -14.28 -2.61 29.82
N TYR A 354 -15.22 -3.21 30.54
CA TYR A 354 -15.82 -2.67 31.75
C TYR A 354 -15.21 -3.29 33.00
N SER A 355 -15.18 -4.62 33.09
CA SER A 355 -14.63 -5.35 34.25
C SER A 355 -13.09 -5.47 34.21
N ASP A 356 -12.46 -5.15 33.08
CA ASP A 356 -11.01 -5.31 32.84
C ASP A 356 -10.54 -6.77 32.99
N THR A 357 -11.41 -7.74 32.65
CA THR A 357 -11.11 -9.17 32.81
C THR A 357 -10.77 -9.83 31.48
N LEU A 358 -9.78 -10.73 31.49
CA LEU A 358 -9.47 -11.60 30.34
C LEU A 358 -10.63 -12.57 30.08
N ILE A 359 -11.17 -12.55 28.87
CA ILE A 359 -12.26 -13.40 28.40
C ILE A 359 -11.71 -14.62 27.65
N ALA A 360 -10.79 -14.39 26.70
CA ALA A 360 -10.29 -15.43 25.82
C ALA A 360 -8.83 -15.19 25.41
N VAL A 361 -8.17 -16.28 25.04
CA VAL A 361 -6.83 -16.31 24.48
C VAL A 361 -6.89 -17.13 23.20
N ILE A 362 -6.61 -16.49 22.07
CA ILE A 362 -6.80 -17.06 20.73
C ILE A 362 -5.42 -17.24 20.10
N PRO A 363 -4.92 -18.47 19.92
CA PRO A 363 -3.65 -18.72 19.25
C PRO A 363 -3.68 -18.24 17.79
N VAL A 364 -2.62 -17.58 17.34
CA VAL A 364 -2.40 -17.16 15.96
C VAL A 364 -0.96 -17.46 15.54
N GLY A 365 -0.53 -16.96 14.37
CA GLY A 365 0.83 -17.14 13.86
C GLY A 365 1.87 -16.28 14.58
N LEU A 366 3.13 -16.42 14.17
CA LEU A 366 4.27 -15.79 14.82
C LEU A 366 4.26 -14.25 14.73
N THR A 367 4.57 -13.62 15.87
CA THR A 367 4.72 -12.16 16.01
C THR A 367 3.48 -11.40 15.48
N PRO A 368 2.27 -11.60 16.06
CA PRO A 368 1.11 -10.82 15.68
C PRO A 368 1.30 -9.34 16.02
N GLN A 369 1.06 -8.44 15.06
CA GLN A 369 1.28 -7.00 15.22
C GLN A 369 0.00 -6.20 14.99
N GLU A 370 -0.43 -6.00 13.75
CA GLU A 370 -1.58 -5.16 13.45
C GLU A 370 -2.90 -5.94 13.51
N ILE A 371 -3.97 -5.26 13.94
CA ILE A 371 -5.33 -5.79 13.92
C ILE A 371 -6.22 -4.80 13.16
N ALA A 372 -6.98 -5.30 12.18
CA ALA A 372 -8.06 -4.58 11.53
C ALA A 372 -9.40 -5.29 11.78
N VAL A 373 -10.50 -4.54 11.72
CA VAL A 373 -11.87 -5.05 11.98
C VAL A 373 -12.78 -4.70 10.82
N SER A 374 -13.65 -5.63 10.43
CA SER A 374 -14.79 -5.35 9.55
C SER A 374 -15.95 -4.80 10.37
N ARG A 375 -16.65 -3.79 9.82
CA ARG A 375 -17.88 -3.25 10.40
C ARG A 375 -19.15 -3.94 9.90
N THR A 376 -19.05 -4.70 8.81
CA THR A 376 -20.17 -5.40 8.17
C THR A 376 -20.20 -6.89 8.44
N LYS A 377 -19.08 -7.48 8.87
CA LYS A 377 -18.91 -8.90 9.20
C LYS A 377 -18.23 -9.05 10.55
N PRO A 378 -18.45 -10.17 11.27
CA PRO A 378 -17.88 -10.37 12.58
C PRO A 378 -16.40 -10.74 12.54
N TYR A 379 -15.58 -10.10 11.71
CA TYR A 379 -14.20 -10.49 11.44
C TYR A 379 -13.18 -9.48 11.96
N LEU A 380 -12.17 -10.01 12.64
CA LEU A 380 -10.89 -9.37 12.90
C LEU A 380 -9.83 -10.00 12.02
N PHE A 381 -8.95 -9.18 11.47
CA PHE A 381 -7.82 -9.59 10.66
C PHE A 381 -6.55 -9.25 11.42
N VAL A 382 -5.67 -10.23 11.61
CA VAL A 382 -4.46 -10.10 12.43
C VAL A 382 -3.24 -10.40 11.57
N SER A 383 -2.32 -9.46 11.44
CA SER A 383 -1.08 -9.68 10.70
C SER A 383 -0.02 -10.33 11.60
N CYS A 384 0.51 -11.47 11.15
CA CYS A 384 1.58 -12.21 11.80
C CYS A 384 2.82 -12.10 10.90
N VAL A 385 3.83 -11.32 11.33
CA VAL A 385 4.91 -10.88 10.43
C VAL A 385 5.97 -11.94 10.14
N ASP A 386 6.13 -12.95 11.01
CA ASP A 386 7.24 -13.90 10.96
C ASP A 386 6.81 -15.36 10.76
N GLU A 387 5.52 -15.61 10.48
CA GLU A 387 5.01 -16.96 10.24
C GLU A 387 5.78 -17.65 9.08
N PRO A 388 6.32 -18.86 9.25
CA PRO A 388 7.01 -19.54 8.16
C PRO A 388 6.07 -19.83 6.98
N SER A 389 6.50 -19.54 5.76
CA SER A 389 5.75 -19.93 4.55
C SER A 389 6.25 -21.26 4.00
N SER A 390 5.34 -22.03 3.40
CA SER A 390 5.70 -23.18 2.56
C SER A 390 6.28 -22.75 1.20
N LEU A 391 6.08 -21.49 0.81
CA LEU A 391 6.66 -20.92 -0.40
C LEU A 391 8.07 -20.38 -0.08
N PRO A 392 9.11 -20.79 -0.81
CA PRO A 392 10.46 -20.27 -0.60
C PRO A 392 10.48 -18.74 -0.62
N VAL A 393 11.37 -18.15 0.17
CA VAL A 393 11.56 -16.69 0.32
C VAL A 393 10.42 -15.97 1.04
N PHE A 394 9.18 -16.43 1.00
CA PHE A 394 8.05 -15.74 1.64
C PHE A 394 7.94 -16.03 3.14
N LYS A 395 7.37 -15.11 3.90
CA LYS A 395 7.02 -15.28 5.32
C LYS A 395 5.92 -14.32 5.76
N GLY A 396 5.18 -14.77 6.76
CA GLY A 396 4.05 -14.10 7.39
C GLY A 396 2.71 -14.66 6.96
N ALA A 397 1.68 -14.34 7.73
CA ALA A 397 0.31 -14.78 7.52
C ALA A 397 -0.69 -13.72 8.00
N VAL A 398 -1.94 -13.86 7.58
CA VAL A 398 -3.06 -13.11 8.17
C VAL A 398 -4.09 -14.09 8.72
N TYR A 399 -4.40 -13.96 10.01
CA TYR A 399 -5.42 -14.76 10.69
C TYR A 399 -6.74 -14.00 10.70
N ILE A 400 -7.82 -14.69 10.38
CA ILE A 400 -9.18 -14.15 10.45
C ILE A 400 -9.88 -14.78 11.65
N ILE A 401 -10.25 -13.95 12.61
CA ILE A 401 -10.92 -14.35 13.85
C ILE A 401 -12.36 -13.87 13.78
N ASN A 402 -13.32 -14.75 14.09
CA ASN A 402 -14.67 -14.32 14.38
C ASN A 402 -14.72 -13.68 15.76
N TYR A 403 -14.98 -12.37 15.86
CA TYR A 403 -14.90 -11.65 17.14
C TYR A 403 -16.05 -11.96 18.10
N ASP A 404 -17.12 -12.62 17.64
CA ASP A 404 -18.23 -13.04 18.49
C ASP A 404 -18.00 -14.43 19.10
N THR A 405 -17.39 -15.34 18.34
CA THR A 405 -17.13 -16.73 18.78
C THR A 405 -15.70 -16.95 19.30
N TYR A 406 -14.78 -16.02 19.01
CA TYR A 406 -13.34 -16.12 19.29
C TYR A 406 -12.61 -17.25 18.55
N GLU A 407 -13.20 -17.75 17.48
CA GLU A 407 -12.62 -18.81 16.66
C GLU A 407 -11.83 -18.23 15.49
N VAL A 408 -10.69 -18.84 15.16
CA VAL A 408 -10.00 -18.59 13.89
C VAL A 408 -10.81 -19.26 12.79
N VAL A 409 -11.42 -18.47 11.91
CA VAL A 409 -12.28 -18.97 10.82
C VAL A 409 -11.51 -19.20 9.52
N ALA A 410 -10.36 -18.53 9.35
CA ALA A 410 -9.47 -18.72 8.22
C ALA A 410 -8.06 -18.22 8.54
N THR A 411 -7.09 -18.71 7.77
CA THR A 411 -5.71 -18.22 7.75
C THR A 411 -5.28 -18.05 6.31
N ILE A 412 -4.72 -16.90 5.99
CA ILE A 412 -4.18 -16.60 4.66
C ILE A 412 -2.65 -16.66 4.73
N THR A 413 -2.06 -17.58 3.96
CA THR A 413 -0.61 -17.82 3.86
C THR A 413 -0.14 -17.66 2.41
N ASP A 414 -0.42 -16.51 1.81
CA ASP A 414 -0.01 -16.19 0.44
C ASP A 414 1.47 -15.75 0.39
N ARG A 415 1.90 -15.21 -0.76
CA ARG A 415 3.21 -14.64 -1.09
C ARG A 415 3.49 -13.34 -0.34
N TYR A 416 3.40 -13.37 0.98
CA TYR A 416 3.73 -12.26 1.87
C TYR A 416 5.20 -12.22 2.23
N TYR A 417 5.67 -11.04 2.62
CA TYR A 417 6.96 -10.90 3.26
C TYR A 417 6.87 -9.83 4.35
N MET A 418 6.68 -10.28 5.59
CA MET A 418 6.38 -9.43 6.73
C MET A 418 5.12 -8.59 6.49
N PRO A 419 3.94 -9.22 6.34
CA PRO A 419 2.68 -8.50 6.24
C PRO A 419 2.47 -7.70 7.52
N HIS A 420 2.38 -6.39 7.42
CA HIS A 420 2.26 -5.49 8.58
C HIS A 420 0.93 -4.74 8.53
N ALA A 421 0.85 -3.72 7.67
CA ALA A 421 -0.35 -2.89 7.57
C ALA A 421 -1.52 -3.69 6.97
N LEU A 422 -2.71 -3.43 7.50
CA LEU A 422 -3.97 -3.98 7.02
C LEU A 422 -4.96 -2.84 6.81
N ALA A 423 -5.72 -2.87 5.73
CA ALA A 423 -6.85 -1.96 5.53
C ALA A 423 -8.08 -2.75 5.07
N VAL A 424 -9.21 -2.49 5.73
CA VAL A 424 -10.49 -3.14 5.44
C VAL A 424 -11.37 -2.16 4.71
N ASP A 425 -11.82 -2.57 3.53
CA ASP A 425 -12.81 -1.89 2.72
C ASP A 425 -14.13 -2.66 2.80
N ASP A 426 -14.95 -2.31 3.78
CA ASP A 426 -16.27 -2.91 3.98
C ASP A 426 -17.22 -2.65 2.81
N THR A 427 -17.05 -1.55 2.07
CA THR A 427 -17.89 -1.20 0.91
C THR A 427 -17.79 -2.24 -0.20
N HIS A 428 -16.57 -2.71 -0.48
CA HIS A 428 -16.31 -3.73 -1.49
C HIS A 428 -16.02 -5.12 -0.92
N GLN A 429 -16.15 -5.28 0.41
CA GLN A 429 -15.77 -6.50 1.15
C GLN A 429 -14.34 -6.98 0.88
N LYS A 430 -13.40 -6.02 0.80
CA LYS A 430 -11.99 -6.30 0.50
C LYS A 430 -11.08 -6.08 1.71
N LEU A 431 -10.09 -6.94 1.86
CA LEU A 431 -8.95 -6.74 2.75
C LEU A 431 -7.71 -6.47 1.90
N PHE A 432 -7.03 -5.36 2.19
CA PHE A 432 -5.71 -5.03 1.65
C PHE A 432 -4.65 -5.41 2.68
N VAL A 433 -3.67 -6.23 2.27
CA VAL A 433 -2.58 -6.71 3.12
C VAL A 433 -1.25 -6.23 2.57
N PHE A 434 -0.54 -5.41 3.34
CA PHE A 434 0.70 -4.77 2.91
C PHE A 434 1.92 -5.49 3.47
N SER A 435 2.79 -5.98 2.58
CA SER A 435 4.08 -6.61 2.91
C SER A 435 5.21 -5.60 2.83
N ARG A 436 6.00 -5.53 3.90
CA ARG A 436 7.08 -4.55 4.07
C ARG A 436 8.25 -4.78 3.12
N ASN A 437 8.65 -6.05 2.93
CA ASN A 437 9.78 -6.46 2.07
C ASN A 437 11.12 -5.74 2.35
N ILE A 438 11.37 -5.35 3.60
CA ILE A 438 12.56 -4.56 3.98
C ILE A 438 13.86 -5.38 4.10
N ASP A 439 13.75 -6.70 4.16
CA ASP A 439 14.89 -7.61 4.27
C ASP A 439 15.48 -7.92 2.88
N PRO A 440 16.82 -7.87 2.69
CA PRO A 440 17.46 -8.32 1.46
C PRO A 440 17.15 -9.77 1.05
N GLN A 441 16.77 -10.65 1.98
CA GLN A 441 16.34 -12.02 1.74
C GLN A 441 14.91 -12.15 1.21
N GLY A 442 14.14 -11.06 1.14
CA GLY A 442 12.79 -11.07 0.61
C GLY A 442 12.70 -11.28 -0.91
N PRO A 443 11.49 -11.36 -1.47
CA PRO A 443 11.29 -11.45 -2.91
C PRO A 443 11.81 -10.20 -3.61
N VAL A 444 12.49 -10.39 -4.74
CA VAL A 444 13.04 -9.29 -5.55
C VAL A 444 11.89 -8.41 -6.03
N PRO A 445 11.94 -7.08 -5.81
CA PRO A 445 11.01 -6.15 -6.42
C PRO A 445 11.06 -6.23 -7.96
N HIS A 446 9.92 -6.08 -8.61
CA HIS A 446 9.84 -5.99 -10.06
C HIS A 446 10.45 -4.68 -10.57
N HIS A 447 10.45 -3.62 -9.75
CA HIS A 447 11.22 -2.39 -9.96
C HIS A 447 11.59 -1.75 -8.62
N ASN A 448 12.59 -0.86 -8.63
CA ASN A 448 12.94 -0.05 -7.47
C ASN A 448 12.28 1.33 -7.56
N SER A 449 11.86 1.87 -6.43
CA SER A 449 11.44 3.27 -6.34
C SER A 449 12.56 4.20 -6.82
N ALA A 450 12.23 5.18 -7.65
CA ALA A 450 13.20 6.14 -8.15
C ALA A 450 13.66 7.16 -7.09
N THR A 451 12.93 7.29 -5.98
CA THR A 451 13.11 8.34 -4.98
C THR A 451 13.72 7.88 -3.67
N CYS A 452 13.57 6.62 -3.31
CA CYS A 452 13.97 6.12 -2.00
C CYS A 452 14.83 4.86 -2.14
N ASN A 453 15.86 4.75 -1.29
CA ASN A 453 16.77 3.61 -1.29
C ASN A 453 16.18 2.45 -0.49
N GLY A 454 16.22 1.25 -1.06
CA GLY A 454 15.72 0.03 -0.43
C GLY A 454 14.85 -0.78 -1.38
N ARG A 455 14.13 -1.76 -0.83
CA ARG A 455 13.30 -2.68 -1.61
C ARG A 455 11.85 -2.26 -1.51
N ASN A 456 11.18 -2.18 -2.66
CA ASN A 456 9.76 -1.88 -2.70
C ASN A 456 8.96 -2.94 -1.93
N GLY A 457 7.99 -2.46 -1.16
CA GLY A 457 6.95 -3.31 -0.60
C GLY A 457 5.89 -3.64 -1.64
N TYR A 458 4.86 -4.35 -1.21
CA TYR A 458 3.73 -4.68 -2.07
C TYR A 458 2.48 -5.00 -1.26
N TYR A 459 1.34 -5.08 -1.93
CA TYR A 459 0.11 -5.54 -1.33
C TYR A 459 -0.61 -6.58 -2.17
N SER A 460 -1.40 -7.38 -1.46
CA SER A 460 -2.38 -8.31 -2.02
C SER A 460 -3.77 -7.90 -1.55
N VAL A 461 -4.79 -8.20 -2.36
CA VAL A 461 -6.18 -7.88 -2.08
C VAL A 461 -6.97 -9.17 -1.97
N TYR A 462 -7.79 -9.28 -0.93
CA TYR A 462 -8.61 -10.45 -0.66
C TYR A 462 -10.06 -10.07 -0.56
N ASP A 463 -10.94 -10.93 -1.04
CA ASP A 463 -12.36 -10.88 -0.78
C ASP A 463 -12.63 -11.65 0.53
N PHE A 464 -13.07 -10.95 1.57
CA PHE A 464 -13.35 -11.58 2.86
C PHE A 464 -14.77 -12.14 2.98
N GLN A 465 -15.57 -12.09 1.91
CA GLN A 465 -16.83 -12.83 1.84
C GLN A 465 -16.59 -14.33 1.64
N ASN A 466 -15.57 -14.69 0.84
CA ASN A 466 -15.20 -16.07 0.53
C ASN A 466 -13.78 -16.45 1.00
N MET A 467 -13.05 -15.51 1.61
CA MET A 467 -11.69 -15.70 2.13
C MET A 467 -10.67 -16.09 1.06
N GLN A 468 -10.79 -15.52 -0.15
CA GLN A 468 -9.89 -15.80 -1.27
C GLN A 468 -9.17 -14.54 -1.77
N PRO A 469 -7.99 -14.68 -2.39
CA PRO A 469 -7.39 -13.58 -3.14
C PRO A 469 -8.36 -13.05 -4.20
N ALA A 470 -8.52 -11.73 -4.29
CA ALA A 470 -9.33 -11.10 -5.33
C ALA A 470 -8.77 -11.36 -6.74
N ASN A 471 -7.48 -11.62 -6.84
CA ASN A 471 -6.76 -12.08 -8.02
C ASN A 471 -5.37 -12.61 -7.61
N ASN A 472 -4.59 -13.08 -8.58
CA ASN A 472 -3.22 -13.56 -8.34
C ASN A 472 -2.15 -12.45 -8.50
N LYS A 473 -2.54 -11.18 -8.45
CA LYS A 473 -1.62 -10.04 -8.61
C LYS A 473 -0.96 -9.69 -7.29
N ARG A 474 0.24 -9.11 -7.39
CA ARG A 474 0.98 -8.54 -6.28
C ARG A 474 1.31 -7.10 -6.64
N TYR A 475 0.60 -6.17 -6.05
CA TYR A 475 0.66 -4.76 -6.41
C TYR A 475 1.84 -4.12 -5.70
N GLU A 476 2.83 -3.65 -6.44
CA GLU A 476 4.01 -3.02 -5.83
C GLU A 476 3.70 -1.60 -5.39
N VAL A 477 4.27 -1.22 -4.25
CA VAL A 477 4.24 0.13 -3.68
C VAL A 477 5.66 0.53 -3.33
N THR A 478 5.87 1.78 -2.92
CA THR A 478 7.20 2.20 -2.45
C THR A 478 7.60 1.49 -1.14
N ILE A 479 8.79 1.80 -0.67
CA ILE A 479 9.52 1.07 0.35
C ILE A 479 8.79 1.11 1.69
N ASP A 480 8.79 -0.04 2.37
CA ASP A 480 8.29 -0.20 3.74
C ASP A 480 6.87 0.34 4.01
N PRO A 481 5.83 -0.18 3.32
CA PRO A 481 4.43 0.14 3.62
C PRO A 481 4.06 -0.33 5.02
N PHE A 482 3.87 0.64 5.94
CA PHE A 482 3.85 0.33 7.37
C PHE A 482 2.49 0.57 8.02
N ALA A 483 1.78 1.63 7.64
CA ALA A 483 0.45 1.93 8.17
C ALA A 483 -0.54 2.19 7.05
N ALA A 484 -1.75 1.66 7.17
CA ALA A 484 -2.79 1.83 6.18
C ALA A 484 -4.14 2.07 6.83
N ASP A 485 -5.02 2.79 6.12
CA ASP A 485 -6.40 2.99 6.54
C ASP A 485 -7.30 3.26 5.32
N ALA A 486 -8.58 2.93 5.45
CA ALA A 486 -9.57 3.12 4.40
C ALA A 486 -10.34 4.43 4.59
N ARG A 487 -10.62 5.09 3.47
CA ARG A 487 -11.59 6.20 3.42
C ARG A 487 -12.99 5.61 3.32
N PHE A 488 -13.87 6.03 4.21
CA PHE A 488 -15.17 5.39 4.49
C PHE A 488 -14.98 3.95 5.01
N LYS A 489 -15.37 3.75 6.27
CA LYS A 489 -15.16 2.52 7.04
C LYS A 489 -16.48 1.86 7.37
#